data_AF-A0A3B8I4G3-F1
#
_entry.id   AF-A0A3B8I4G3-F1
#
_cell.length_a   1.000
_cell.length_b   1.000
_cell.length_c   1.000
_cell.angle_alpha   90.00
_cell.angle_beta   90.00
_cell.angle_gamma   90.00
#
_symmetry.space_group_name_H-M   'P 1'
#
loop_
_entity.id
_entity.type
_entity.pdbx_description
1 polymer ?
#
loop_
_entity_poly.entity_id
_entity_poly.type
_entity_poly.pdbx_seq_one_letter_code
_entity_poly.pdbx_strand_id
1 'polypeptide(L)' 'QQVMRSATKYGVPVYPVSQGKNWGYGSRVPERSGIVLSLASLHQIMEMDWDRGIVRLQPGVSFSQLQD' A
#
# COMPACT_ATOMS: atom_id res chain seq x y z
N GLN A 1 4.80 -5.35 10.50
CA GLN A 1 6.23 -5.44 10.91
C GLN A 1 6.79 -6.86 10.83
N GLN A 2 6.07 -7.90 11.27
CA GLN A 2 6.59 -9.28 11.26
C GLN A 2 7.02 -9.77 9.87
N VAL A 3 6.25 -9.45 8.82
CA VAL A 3 6.61 -9.80 7.42
C VAL A 3 7.99 -9.26 7.05
N MET A 4 8.29 -7.99 7.33
CA MET A 4 9.60 -7.40 7.03
C MET A 4 10.71 -8.05 7.84
N ARG A 5 10.50 -8.33 9.13
CA ARG A 5 11.50 -9.04 9.95
C ARG A 5 11.83 -10.41 9.37
N SER A 6 10.83 -11.18 8.96
CA SER A 6 11.02 -12.47 8.30
C SER A 6 11.73 -12.32 6.95
N ALA A 7 11.29 -11.39 6.11
CA ALA A 7 11.89 -11.15 4.80
C ALA A 7 13.38 -10.77 4.91
N THR A 8 13.74 -9.89 5.85
CA THR A 8 15.13 -9.54 6.15
C THR A 8 15.92 -10.75 6.64
N LYS A 9 15.38 -11.55 7.57
CA LYS A 9 16.04 -12.75 8.10
C LYS A 9 16.39 -13.77 7.00
N TYR A 10 15.52 -13.92 6.01
CA TYR A 10 15.67 -14.91 4.94
C TYR A 10 16.17 -14.32 3.61
N GLY A 11 16.50 -13.03 3.56
CA GLY A 11 16.98 -12.36 2.34
C GLY A 11 15.94 -12.34 1.21
N VAL A 12 14.64 -12.36 1.52
CA VAL A 12 13.57 -12.40 0.52
C VAL A 12 13.15 -10.98 0.13
N PRO A 13 13.21 -10.58 -1.15
CA PRO A 13 12.71 -9.29 -1.61
C PRO A 13 11.21 -9.13 -1.35
N VAL A 14 10.80 -7.93 -0.95
CA VAL A 14 9.39 -7.59 -0.69
C VAL A 14 8.96 -6.47 -1.64
N TYR A 15 7.85 -6.68 -2.34
CA TYR A 15 7.25 -5.72 -3.24
C TYR A 15 5.91 -5.22 -2.65
N PRO A 16 5.87 -4.03 -2.02
CA PRO A 16 4.65 -3.52 -1.41
C PRO A 16 3.66 -3.04 -2.47
N VAL A 17 2.39 -3.38 -2.28
CA VAL A 17 1.30 -2.98 -3.18
C VAL A 17 0.16 -2.43 -2.36
N SER A 18 -0.25 -1.20 -2.66
CA SER A 18 -1.46 -0.57 -2.11
C SER A 18 -2.73 -1.17 -2.74
N GLN A 19 -3.45 -0.41 -3.54
CA GLN A 19 -4.61 -0.88 -4.31
C GLN A 19 -4.21 -1.79 -5.51
N GLY A 20 -2.96 -1.65 -5.99
CA GLY A 20 -2.43 -2.49 -7.07
C GLY A 20 -3.12 -2.35 -8.42
N LYS A 21 -3.66 -1.15 -8.69
CA LYS A 21 -4.31 -0.79 -9.95
C LYS A 21 -3.36 -0.01 -10.87
N ASN A 22 -2.06 -0.33 -10.84
CA ASN A 22 -1.03 0.33 -11.67
C ASN A 22 -1.01 -0.23 -13.11
N TRP A 23 -2.17 -0.19 -13.77
CA TRP A 23 -2.37 -0.77 -15.10
C TRP A 23 -1.54 -0.03 -16.15
N GLY A 24 -0.98 -0.76 -17.12
CA GLY A 24 0.00 -0.23 -18.07
C GLY A 24 1.45 -0.19 -17.53
N TYR A 25 1.64 -0.36 -16.21
CA TYR A 25 2.95 -0.29 -15.55
C TYR A 25 3.26 -1.54 -14.70
N GLY A 26 2.71 -2.71 -15.07
CA GLY A 26 2.96 -3.98 -14.37
C GLY A 26 1.95 -4.35 -13.28
N SER A 27 0.95 -3.51 -13.01
CA SER A 27 -0.17 -3.79 -12.08
C SER A 27 0.28 -4.14 -10.65
N ARG A 28 0.37 -5.43 -10.32
CA ARG A 28 0.83 -5.97 -9.02
C ARG A 28 2.05 -6.88 -9.16
N VAL A 29 2.61 -6.99 -10.36
CA VAL A 29 3.70 -7.90 -10.67
C VAL A 29 5.01 -7.22 -10.27
N PRO A 30 5.83 -7.84 -9.41
CA PRO A 30 7.13 -7.30 -9.04
C PRO A 30 8.13 -7.45 -10.19
N GLU A 31 9.06 -6.50 -10.30
CA GLU A 31 10.14 -6.53 -11.30
C GLU A 31 11.11 -7.71 -11.09
N ARG A 32 11.27 -8.16 -9.84
CA ARG A 32 12.15 -9.27 -9.45
C ARG A 32 11.36 -10.28 -8.61
N SER A 33 11.77 -11.54 -8.65
CA SER A 33 11.17 -12.58 -7.81
C SER A 33 11.22 -12.22 -6.33
N GLY A 34 10.09 -12.40 -5.63
CA GLY A 34 9.92 -12.01 -4.24
C GLY A 34 8.48 -12.16 -3.77
N ILE A 35 8.18 -11.59 -2.61
CA ILE A 35 6.84 -11.62 -2.02
C ILE A 35 6.11 -10.31 -2.34
N VAL A 36 4.90 -10.41 -2.87
CA VAL A 36 3.99 -9.26 -2.98
C VAL A 36 3.31 -9.03 -1.63
N LEU A 37 3.55 -7.87 -1.02
CA LEU A 37 2.93 -7.48 0.24
C LEU A 37 1.73 -6.57 -0.05
N SER A 38 0.53 -7.12 0.05
CA SER A 38 -0.71 -6.33 -0.06
C SER A 38 -0.91 -5.47 1.19
N LEU A 39 -1.11 -4.16 0.98
CA LEU A 39 -1.44 -3.17 1.99
C LEU A 39 -2.91 -2.72 1.90
N ALA A 40 -3.73 -3.37 1.06
CA ALA A 40 -5.13 -3.01 0.85
C ALA A 40 -5.98 -3.08 2.14
N SER A 41 -5.56 -3.89 3.11
CA SER A 41 -6.21 -3.98 4.43
C SER A 41 -5.99 -2.74 5.29
N LEU A 42 -4.97 -1.93 5.01
CA LEU A 42 -4.70 -0.67 5.69
C LEU A 42 -5.48 0.45 5.01
N HIS A 43 -6.79 0.52 5.22
CA HIS A 43 -7.68 1.45 4.51
C HIS A 43 -8.34 2.50 5.40
N GLN A 44 -7.72 2.87 6.53
CA GLN A 44 -8.28 3.90 7.40
C GLN A 44 -7.87 5.31 6.93
N ILE A 45 -8.83 6.24 6.95
CA ILE A 45 -8.59 7.67 6.92
C ILE A 45 -8.31 8.10 8.36
N MET A 46 -7.11 8.61 8.62
CA MET A 46 -6.64 8.87 9.98
C MET A 46 -6.96 10.28 10.45
N GLU A 47 -7.03 11.25 9.53
CA GLU A 47 -7.21 12.67 9.83
C GLU A 47 -7.60 13.43 8.57
N MET A 48 -8.53 14.38 8.72
CA MET A 48 -8.90 15.35 7.69
C MET A 48 -8.78 16.75 8.30
N ASP A 49 -7.84 17.54 7.77
CA ASP A 49 -7.63 18.94 8.14
C ASP A 49 -8.28 19.82 7.06
N TRP A 50 -9.48 20.30 7.35
CA TRP A 50 -10.27 21.11 6.42
C TRP A 50 -9.73 22.53 6.26
N ASP A 51 -9.11 23.07 7.31
CA ASP A 51 -8.53 24.42 7.29
C ASP A 51 -7.32 24.47 6.35
N ARG A 52 -6.55 23.38 6.29
CA ARG A 52 -5.37 23.25 5.41
C ARG A 52 -5.64 22.53 4.10
N GLY A 53 -6.78 21.85 3.97
CA GLY A 53 -7.11 21.04 2.80
C GLY A 53 -6.22 19.79 2.66
N ILE A 54 -5.86 19.16 3.78
CA ILE A 54 -4.95 18.01 3.83
C ILE A 54 -5.66 16.80 4.44
N VAL A 55 -5.39 15.61 3.89
CA VAL A 55 -5.87 14.34 4.43
C VAL A 55 -4.69 13.41 4.71
N ARG A 56 -4.69 12.77 5.87
CA ARG A 56 -3.76 11.71 6.23
C ARG A 56 -4.48 10.38 6.20
N LEU A 57 -4.03 9.48 5.34
CA LEU A 57 -4.68 8.19 5.06
C LEU A 57 -3.69 7.04 5.00
N GLN A 58 -4.19 5.82 5.16
CA GLN A 58 -3.42 4.60 4.98
C GLN A 58 -3.38 4.17 3.49
N PRO A 59 -2.39 3.35 3.08
CA PRO A 59 -2.14 3.04 1.67
C PRO A 59 -3.30 2.33 0.94
N GLY A 60 -4.14 1.62 1.69
CA GLY A 60 -5.31 0.91 1.19
C GLY A 60 -6.54 1.78 0.97
N VAL A 61 -6.53 3.08 1.25
CA VAL A 61 -7.66 3.95 0.93
C VAL A 61 -7.75 4.16 -0.59
N SER A 62 -8.93 3.95 -1.17
CA SER A 62 -9.22 4.28 -2.57
C SER A 62 -9.77 5.70 -2.71
N PHE A 63 -9.74 6.25 -3.93
CA PHE A 63 -10.41 7.53 -4.22
C PHE A 63 -11.91 7.48 -3.96
N SER A 64 -12.58 6.36 -4.23
CA SER A 64 -14.01 6.23 -3.93
C SER A 64 -14.28 6.33 -2.44
N GLN A 65 -13.48 5.66 -1.60
CA GLN A 65 -13.60 5.75 -0.14
C GLN A 65 -13.27 7.14 0.42
N LEU A 66 -12.46 7.94 -0.30
CA LEU A 66 -12.16 9.32 0.09
C LEU A 66 -13.27 10.29 -0.37
N GLN A 67 -13.99 9.93 -1.42
CA GLN A 67 -15.08 10.73 -1.97
C GLN A 67 -16.38 10.54 -1.18
N ASP A 68 -16.64 9.32 -0.71
CA ASP A 68 -17.80 8.94 0.12
C ASP A 68 -17.69 9.52 1.55
#